data_AF-A0A9E0GB68-F1
#
_entry.id   AF-A0A9E0GB68-F1
#
_cell.length_a   1.000
_cell.length_b   1.000
_cell.length_c   1.000
_cell.angle_alpha   90.00
_cell.angle_beta   90.00
_cell.angle_gamma   90.00
#
_symmetry.space_group_name_H-M   'P 1'
#
loop_
_entity.id
_entity.type
_entity.pdbx_description
1 polymer ?
#
loop_
_entity_poly.entity_id
_entity_poly.type
_entity_poly.pdbx_seq_one_letter_code
_entity_poly.pdbx_strand_id
1 'polypeptide(L)' 'MTTTLTTTTLAGVAVQVNEEGFFEDPKVWTPAMAEEMAKADGLDALNEQHWTVLNFMRKEFFEKGTGPTVRVLGKTSGV' A
#
# COMPACT_ATOMS: atom_id res chain seq x y z
N MET A 1 -7.33 21.33 10.71
CA MET A 1 -7.98 20.30 9.87
C MET A 1 -7.88 19.01 10.65
N THR A 2 -9.00 18.43 11.04
CA THR A 2 -9.04 17.20 11.84
C THR A 2 -8.99 16.03 10.86
N THR A 3 -7.89 15.28 10.82
CA THR A 3 -7.82 14.07 9.98
C THR A 3 -8.77 13.04 10.58
N THR A 4 -9.83 12.66 9.87
CA THR A 4 -10.75 11.61 10.34
C THR A 4 -10.10 10.26 10.11
N LEU A 5 -9.83 9.53 11.20
CA LEU A 5 -9.35 8.15 11.15
C LEU A 5 -10.54 7.20 11.13
N THR A 6 -10.60 6.36 10.10
CA THR A 6 -11.63 5.34 9.91
C THR A 6 -11.02 3.96 10.12
N THR A 7 -11.67 3.10 10.88
CA THR A 7 -11.22 1.71 11.03
C THR A 7 -11.91 0.86 9.96
N THR A 8 -11.13 0.23 9.09
CA THR A 8 -11.63 -0.71 8.07
C THR A 8 -11.10 -2.11 8.35
N THR A 9 -11.80 -3.14 7.87
CA THR A 9 -11.36 -4.54 8.02
C THR A 9 -10.83 -5.03 6.67
N LEU A 10 -9.53 -5.30 6.59
CA LEU A 10 -8.86 -5.83 5.38
C LEU A 10 -8.25 -7.19 5.69
N ALA A 11 -8.50 -8.19 4.84
CA ALA A 11 -8.01 -9.56 5.03
C ALA A 11 -8.32 -10.15 6.42
N GLY A 12 -9.46 -9.77 7.01
CA GLY A 12 -9.87 -10.19 8.36
C GLY A 12 -9.18 -9.47 9.52
N VAL A 13 -8.36 -8.44 9.23
CA VAL A 13 -7.65 -7.63 10.24
C VAL A 13 -8.23 -6.22 10.26
N ALA A 14 -8.55 -5.72 11.45
CA ALA A 14 -8.94 -4.33 11.64
C ALA A 14 -7.72 -3.42 11.51
N VAL A 15 -7.74 -2.52 10.53
CA VAL A 15 -6.69 -1.55 10.25
C VAL A 15 -7.25 -0.13 10.32
N GLN A 16 -6.44 0.81 10.79
CA GLN A 16 -6.80 2.23 10.71
C GLN A 16 -6.34 2.80 9.39
N VAL A 17 -7.29 3.40 8.68
CA VAL A 17 -7.06 4.14 7.44
C VAL A 17 -7.60 5.57 7.61
N ASN A 18 -7.03 6.51 6.89
CA ASN A 18 -7.56 7.87 6.84
C ASN A 18 -8.77 7.96 5.88
N GLU A 19 -9.37 9.15 5.76
CA GLU A 19 -10.50 9.41 4.84
C GLU A 19 -10.18 9.13 3.35
N GLU A 20 -8.90 9.17 2.98
CA GLU A 20 -8.44 8.85 1.63
C GLU A 20 -8.16 7.35 1.43
N GLY A 21 -8.26 6.53 2.49
CA GLY A 21 -7.99 5.10 2.45
C GLY A 21 -6.51 4.71 2.62
N PHE A 22 -5.64 5.65 3.02
CA PHE A 22 -4.25 5.35 3.35
C PHE A 22 -4.12 4.81 4.77
N PHE A 23 -3.25 3.83 4.95
CA PHE A 23 -2.93 3.26 6.26
C PHE A 23 -2.27 4.27 7.17
N GLU A 24 -2.80 4.41 8.39
CA GLU A 24 -2.17 5.22 9.44
C GLU A 24 -0.87 4.57 9.92
N ASP A 25 -0.87 3.24 10.07
CA ASP A 25 0.33 2.46 10.36
C ASP A 25 0.73 1.59 9.14
N PRO A 26 1.81 1.92 8.43
CA PRO A 26 2.28 1.11 7.30
C PRO A 26 2.76 -0.29 7.69
N LYS A 27 3.00 -0.57 8.99
CA LYS A 27 3.36 -1.89 9.51
C LYS A 27 2.18 -2.85 9.58
N VAL A 28 0.94 -2.36 9.67
CA VAL A 28 -0.25 -3.24 9.71
C VAL A 28 -0.59 -3.82 8.34
N TRP A 29 -0.12 -3.19 7.26
CA TRP A 29 -0.33 -3.69 5.91
C TRP A 29 0.29 -5.07 5.73
N THR A 30 -0.46 -5.97 5.10
CA THR A 30 0.01 -7.31 4.72
C THR A 30 -0.28 -7.59 3.25
N PRO A 31 0.45 -8.54 2.62
CA PRO A 31 0.19 -8.95 1.25
C PRO A 31 -1.27 -9.33 0.98
N ALA A 32 -1.92 -10.02 1.92
CA ALA A 32 -3.33 -10.41 1.79
C ALA A 32 -4.27 -9.20 1.67
N MET A 33 -3.97 -8.08 2.34
CA MET A 33 -4.75 -6.85 2.20
C MET A 33 -4.61 -6.25 0.79
N ALA A 34 -3.42 -6.32 0.20
CA ALA A 34 -3.21 -5.86 -1.17
C ALA A 34 -4.02 -6.69 -2.17
N GLU A 35 -4.11 -8.01 -1.98
CA GLU A 35 -4.93 -8.87 -2.82
C GLU A 35 -6.43 -8.59 -2.67
N GLU A 36 -6.91 -8.36 -1.45
CA GLU A 36 -8.31 -7.93 -1.19
C GLU A 36 -8.63 -6.60 -1.88
N MET A 37 -7.74 -5.60 -1.75
CA MET A 37 -7.90 -4.31 -2.42
C MET A 37 -7.85 -4.45 -3.94
N ALA A 38 -6.94 -5.27 -4.46
CA ALA A 38 -6.85 -5.55 -5.89
C ALA A 38 -8.18 -6.13 -6.40
N LYS A 39 -8.74 -7.12 -5.70
CA LYS A 39 -10.04 -7.69 -6.05
C LYS A 39 -11.17 -6.67 -6.01
N ALA A 40 -11.16 -5.77 -5.01
CA ALA A 40 -12.14 -4.69 -4.91
C ALA A 40 -12.05 -3.71 -6.10
N ASP A 41 -10.84 -3.46 -6.61
CA ASP A 41 -10.57 -2.62 -7.79
C ASP A 41 -10.76 -3.36 -9.13
N GLY A 42 -11.19 -4.63 -9.10
CA GLY A 42 -11.40 -5.46 -10.30
C GLY A 42 -10.14 -6.13 -10.85
N LEU A 43 -9.06 -6.18 -10.07
CA LEU A 43 -7.86 -6.97 -10.35
C LEU A 43 -7.98 -8.32 -9.64
N ASP A 44 -8.15 -9.40 -10.41
CA ASP A 44 -8.24 -10.77 -9.85
C ASP A 44 -6.98 -11.17 -9.06
N ALA A 45 -5.81 -10.74 -9.53
CA ALA A 45 -4.52 -11.07 -8.92
C ALA A 45 -3.47 -9.97 -9.15
N LEU A 46 -2.61 -9.77 -8.14
CA LEU A 46 -1.41 -8.95 -8.25
C LEU A 46 -0.28 -9.79 -8.87
N ASN A 47 0.12 -9.43 -10.10
CA ASN A 47 1.30 -10.01 -10.75
C ASN A 47 2.61 -9.58 -10.07
N GLU A 48 3.72 -10.27 -10.39
CA GLU A 48 5.05 -9.97 -9.86
C GLU A 48 5.49 -8.51 -10.10
N GLN A 49 5.10 -7.90 -11.22
CA GLN A 49 5.41 -6.49 -11.49
C GLN A 49 4.73 -5.56 -10.47
N HIS A 50 3.47 -5.83 -10.12
CA HIS A 50 2.75 -5.05 -9.09
C HIS A 50 3.41 -5.24 -7.72
N TRP A 51 3.78 -6.48 -7.38
CA TRP A 51 4.50 -6.78 -6.14
C TRP A 51 5.88 -6.12 -6.09
N THR A 52 6.59 -6.06 -7.21
CA THR A 52 7.89 -5.40 -7.31
C THR A 52 7.76 -3.92 -6.97
N VAL A 53 6.76 -3.24 -7.54
CA VAL A 53 6.47 -1.83 -7.25
C VAL A 53 6.05 -1.63 -5.79
N LEU A 54 5.09 -2.42 -5.28
CA LEU A 54 4.63 -2.34 -3.88
C LEU A 54 5.76 -2.55 -2.89
N ASN A 55 6.55 -3.60 -3.06
CA ASN A 55 7.68 -3.92 -2.19
C ASN A 55 8.77 -2.86 -2.27
N PHE A 56 9.02 -2.31 -3.46
CA PHE A 56 9.97 -1.23 -3.64
C PHE A 56 9.54 0.03 -2.88
N MET A 57 8.28 0.46 -3.04
CA MET A 57 7.73 1.62 -2.32
C MET A 57 7.78 1.43 -0.81
N ARG A 58 7.45 0.22 -0.32
CA ARG A 58 7.54 -0.11 1.09
C ARG A 58 8.98 -0.09 1.59
N LYS A 59 9.91 -0.70 0.86
CA LYS A 59 11.32 -0.72 1.23
C LYS A 59 11.88 0.70 1.36
N GLU A 60 11.64 1.54 0.35
CA GLU A 60 12.03 2.95 0.37
C GLU A 60 11.38 3.71 1.54
N PHE A 61 10.11 3.45 1.84
CA PHE A 61 9.43 4.03 2.99
C PHE A 61 10.07 3.60 4.32
N PHE A 62 10.41 2.32 4.50
CA PHE A 62 11.06 1.84 5.72
C PHE A 62 12.53 2.30 5.83
N GLU A 63 13.23 2.50 4.72
CA GLU A 63 14.62 2.99 4.71
C GLU A 63 14.71 4.51 4.90
N LYS A 64 13.82 5.29 4.28
CA LYS A 64 13.89 6.76 4.23
C LYS A 64 12.81 7.47 5.05
N GLY A 65 11.82 6.75 5.55
CA GLY A 65 10.64 7.30 6.22
C GLY A 65 9.65 8.00 5.29
N THR A 66 9.89 7.98 3.98
CA THR A 66 9.04 8.63 2.97
C THR A 66 8.93 7.76 1.73
N GLY A 67 7.74 7.76 1.10
CA GLY A 67 7.50 7.01 -0.13
C GLY A 67 8.34 7.57 -1.30
N PRO A 68 8.78 6.71 -2.23
CA PRO A 68 9.55 7.17 -3.38
C PRO A 68 8.65 7.99 -4.31
N THR A 69 9.21 9.02 -4.93
CA THR A 69 8.49 9.79 -5.96
C THR A 69 8.26 8.94 -7.21
N VAL A 70 7.22 9.27 -8.00
CA VAL A 70 6.92 8.60 -9.30
C VAL A 70 8.16 8.51 -10.19
N ARG A 71 9.04 9.51 -10.11
CA ARG A 71 10.32 9.57 -10.83
C ARG A 71 11.32 8.51 -10.40
N VAL A 72 11.42 8.24 -9.10
CA VAL A 72 12.30 7.20 -8.55
C VAL A 72 11.73 5.82 -8.84
N LEU A 73 10.40 5.70 -8.79
CA LEU A 73 9.70 4.47 -9.11
C LEU A 73 10.06 3.98 -10.52
N GLY A 74 9.74 4.74 -11.58
CA GLY A 74 10.02 4.29 -12.96
C GLY A 74 11.51 4.06 -13.26
N LYS A 75 12.42 4.73 -12.54
CA LYS A 75 13.87 4.57 -12.76
C LYS A 75 14.46 3.37 -12.02
N THR A 76 13.82 2.90 -10.95
CA THR A 76 14.38 1.88 -10.04
C THR A 76 13.59 0.59 -10.05
N SER A 77 12.26 0.64 -10.24
CA SER A 77 11.44 -0.57 -10.36
C SER A 77 11.59 -1.25 -11.71
N GLY A 78 12.11 -0.54 -12.73
CA GLY A 78 12.35 -1.11 -14.06
C GLY A 78 11.07 -1.54 -14.80
N VAL A 79 9.93 -0.93 -14.44
CA VAL A 79 8.61 -1.14 -15.06
C VAL A 79 8.29 0.05 -15.96
#